data_AF-A0A1Q6XIU6-F1
#
_entry.id   AF-A0A1Q6XIU6-F1
#
_cell.length_a   1.000
_cell.length_b   1.000
_cell.length_c   1.000
_cell.angle_alpha   90.00
_cell.angle_beta   90.00
_cell.angle_gamma   90.00
#
_symmetry.space_group_name_H-M   'P 1'
#
loop_
_entity.id
_entity.type
_entity.pdbx_description
1 polymer ?
#
loop_
_entity_poly.entity_id
_entity_poly.type
_entity_poly.pdbx_seq_one_letter_code
_entity_poly.pdbx_strand_id
1 'polypeptide(L)'
;MHLTNRDDTGCGGTEVWAHDNEDRLYVVAATQDGSGYTVTRYDVHGNFTTIPGAHHPGQCGEQFDSDPETGDFNGVWTRSITGDFDFNPDATMPASGSWDDFIASFFAPNGESPTVTDKSYEFDYYVCGYHWRDAAYPYPNIVDSGFIGDC
;
A
#
# COMPACT_ATOMS: atom_id res chain seq x y z
N MET A 1 -0.39 -13.39 -1.38
CA MET A 1 -1.72 -13.47 -2.01
C MET A 1 -1.62 -12.84 -3.37
N HIS A 2 -2.23 -13.43 -4.38
CA HIS A 2 -2.30 -12.82 -5.71
C HIS A 2 -3.59 -12.02 -5.85
N LEU A 3 -3.47 -10.73 -6.16
CA LEU A 3 -4.57 -9.80 -6.38
C LEU A 3 -4.59 -9.39 -7.85
N THR A 4 -5.79 -9.21 -8.40
CA THR A 4 -5.96 -8.87 -9.81
C THR A 4 -7.04 -7.82 -9.99
N ASN A 5 -6.79 -6.88 -10.89
CA ASN A 5 -7.70 -5.79 -11.24
C ASN A 5 -8.25 -5.05 -10.01
N ARG A 6 -7.38 -4.76 -9.04
CA ARG A 6 -7.71 -4.03 -7.83
C ARG A 6 -7.69 -2.53 -8.12
N ASP A 7 -8.73 -1.82 -7.73
CA ASP A 7 -8.70 -0.35 -7.74
C ASP A 7 -7.62 0.15 -6.78
N ASP A 8 -6.71 0.98 -7.28
CA ASP A 8 -5.74 1.67 -6.47
C ASP A 8 -6.05 3.15 -6.33
N THR A 9 -5.97 3.65 -5.10
CA THR A 9 -6.39 5.00 -4.76
C THR A 9 -5.21 5.90 -4.42
N GLY A 10 -5.16 7.04 -5.09
CA GLY A 10 -4.17 8.08 -4.88
C GLY A 10 -4.75 9.25 -4.09
N CYS A 11 -3.92 10.25 -3.84
CA CYS A 11 -4.39 11.56 -3.36
C CYS A 11 -5.25 11.51 -2.10
N GLY A 12 -4.70 10.90 -1.06
CA GLY A 12 -5.39 10.72 0.22
C GLY A 12 -6.50 9.68 0.18
N GLY A 13 -6.49 8.78 -0.82
CA GLY A 13 -7.46 7.70 -0.96
C GLY A 13 -8.80 8.14 -1.57
N THR A 14 -8.83 9.29 -2.27
CA THR A 14 -10.07 9.91 -2.76
C THR A 14 -10.38 9.62 -4.22
N GLU A 15 -9.37 9.25 -5.00
CA GLU A 15 -9.47 9.02 -6.44
C GLU A 15 -8.83 7.68 -6.79
N VAL A 16 -9.53 6.86 -7.57
CA VAL A 16 -8.94 5.67 -8.19
C VAL A 16 -8.10 6.14 -9.38
N TRP A 17 -6.80 5.83 -9.37
CA TRP A 17 -5.86 6.27 -10.40
C TRP A 17 -5.42 5.14 -11.33
N ALA A 18 -5.50 3.90 -10.87
CA ALA A 18 -5.13 2.72 -11.66
C ALA A 18 -5.87 1.45 -11.23
N HIS A 19 -5.75 0.43 -12.08
CA HIS A 19 -6.08 -0.95 -11.75
C HIS A 19 -4.81 -1.79 -11.65
N ASP A 20 -4.60 -2.40 -10.48
CA ASP A 20 -3.39 -3.16 -10.15
C ASP A 20 -3.60 -4.67 -10.29
N ASN A 21 -2.52 -5.36 -10.60
CA ASN A 21 -2.34 -6.77 -10.25
C ASN A 21 -1.04 -6.90 -9.45
N GLU A 22 -1.07 -7.58 -8.30
CA GLU A 22 0.08 -7.65 -7.40
C GLU A 22 0.11 -8.93 -6.56
N ASP A 23 1.32 -9.32 -6.13
CA ASP A 23 1.51 -10.29 -5.07
C ASP A 23 1.70 -9.56 -3.74
N ARG A 24 0.76 -9.75 -2.81
CA ARG A 24 0.78 -9.12 -1.49
C ARG A 24 1.28 -10.06 -0.39
N LEU A 25 2.23 -9.59 0.40
CA LEU A 25 2.78 -10.28 1.57
C LEU A 25 2.68 -9.40 2.81
N TYR A 26 2.44 -10.02 3.97
CA TYR A 26 2.45 -9.35 5.27
C TYR A 26 3.49 -10.02 6.17
N VAL A 27 4.34 -9.21 6.78
CA VAL A 27 5.29 -9.62 7.82
C VAL A 27 4.86 -8.97 9.13
N VAL A 28 4.66 -9.80 10.15
CA VAL A 28 4.27 -9.36 11.49
C VAL A 28 5.44 -9.59 12.45
N ALA A 29 5.86 -8.55 13.16
CA ALA A 29 6.94 -8.62 14.14
C ALA A 29 6.50 -7.96 15.45
N ALA A 30 6.71 -8.64 16.58
CA ALA A 30 6.45 -8.06 17.89
C ALA A 30 7.41 -6.87 18.15
N THR A 31 6.91 -5.81 18.78
CA THR A 31 7.78 -4.70 19.20
C THR A 31 8.68 -5.13 20.37
N GLN A 32 9.89 -4.58 20.44
CA GLN A 32 10.86 -4.96 21.49
C GLN A 32 10.38 -4.61 22.91
N ASP A 33 9.57 -3.56 23.02
CA ASP A 33 8.99 -3.11 24.29
C ASP A 33 7.72 -3.90 24.69
N GLY A 34 7.27 -4.84 23.86
CA GLY A 34 6.07 -5.64 24.09
C GLY A 34 4.76 -4.85 24.00
N SER A 35 4.78 -3.60 23.52
CA SER A 35 3.59 -2.76 23.41
C SER A 35 2.64 -3.14 22.26
N GLY A 36 3.10 -3.98 21.34
CA GLY A 36 2.28 -4.50 20.26
C GLY A 36 3.09 -5.10 19.12
N TYR A 37 2.68 -4.82 17.89
CA TYR A 37 3.27 -5.37 16.68
C TYR A 37 3.58 -4.30 15.64
N THR A 38 4.59 -4.56 14.83
CA THR A 38 4.81 -3.90 13.56
C THR A 38 4.35 -4.84 12.45
N VAL A 39 3.56 -4.31 11.53
CA VAL A 39 3.11 -5.02 10.33
C VAL A 39 3.71 -4.31 9.13
N THR A 40 4.44 -5.06 8.32
CA THR A 40 4.99 -4.57 7.04
C THR A 40 4.29 -5.30 5.90
N ARG A 41 3.64 -4.54 5.02
CA ARG A 41 3.09 -5.06 3.76
C ARG A 41 4.12 -4.86 2.66
N TYR A 42 4.29 -5.88 1.84
CA TYR A 42 5.01 -5.81 0.58
C TYR A 42 4.03 -6.10 -0.55
N ASP A 43 4.02 -5.24 -1.56
CA ASP A 43 3.38 -5.47 -2.85
C ASP A 43 4.51 -5.70 -3.85
N VAL A 44 4.62 -6.93 -4.35
CA VAL A 44 5.70 -7.36 -5.25
C VAL A 44 5.13 -7.90 -6.55
N HIS A 45 5.95 -7.91 -7.61
CA HIS A 45 5.51 -8.28 -8.96
C HIS A 45 4.27 -7.49 -9.41
N GLY A 46 4.16 -6.24 -8.95
CA GLY A 46 3.04 -5.37 -9.24
C GLY A 46 3.08 -4.91 -10.69
N ASN A 47 1.91 -4.90 -11.34
CA ASN A 47 1.68 -4.13 -12.55
C ASN A 47 0.40 -3.31 -12.39
N PHE A 48 0.33 -2.19 -13.11
CA PHE A 48 -0.83 -1.29 -13.05
C PHE A 48 -1.19 -0.81 -14.44
N THR A 49 -2.45 -0.42 -14.61
CA THR A 49 -2.92 0.35 -15.78
C THR A 49 -3.56 1.64 -15.31
N THR A 50 -3.05 2.78 -15.78
CA THR A 50 -3.52 4.11 -15.36
C THR A 50 -4.91 4.42 -15.92
N ILE A 51 -5.64 5.29 -15.23
CA ILE A 51 -6.91 5.83 -15.66
C ILE A 51 -6.66 7.23 -16.24
N PRO A 52 -6.92 7.46 -17.54
CA PRO A 52 -6.77 8.78 -18.15
C PRO A 52 -7.47 9.90 -17.37
N GLY A 53 -6.74 10.99 -17.11
CA GLY A 53 -7.24 12.15 -16.36
C GLY A 53 -7.27 11.99 -14.83
N ALA A 54 -6.93 10.82 -14.28
CA ALA A 54 -6.68 10.68 -12.85
C ALA A 54 -5.34 11.31 -12.45
N HIS A 55 -5.17 11.66 -11.17
CA HIS A 55 -3.96 12.29 -10.69
C HIS A 55 -2.86 11.28 -10.36
N HIS A 56 -1.61 11.71 -10.54
CA HIS A 56 -0.45 10.92 -10.15
C HIS A 56 -0.46 10.70 -8.63
N PRO A 57 -0.34 9.44 -8.15
CA PRO A 57 -0.18 9.19 -6.72
C PRO A 57 1.13 9.83 -6.23
N GLY A 58 1.11 10.45 -5.05
CA GLY A 58 2.20 11.27 -4.53
C GLY A 58 2.31 12.68 -5.14
N GLN A 59 1.70 12.96 -6.30
CA GLN A 59 1.82 14.25 -7.00
C GLN A 59 0.47 14.75 -7.54
N CYS A 60 -0.46 15.00 -6.62
CA CYS A 60 -1.88 15.29 -6.90
C CYS A 60 -2.17 16.60 -7.67
N GLY A 61 -1.15 17.34 -8.08
CA GLY A 61 -1.28 18.48 -8.98
C GLY A 61 -1.18 18.11 -10.45
N GLU A 62 -0.77 16.88 -10.77
CA GLU A 62 -0.52 16.38 -12.13
C GLU A 62 -1.47 15.23 -12.45
N GLN A 63 -1.85 15.10 -13.72
CA GLN A 63 -2.77 14.07 -14.21
C GLN A 63 -2.11 13.22 -15.29
N PHE A 64 -2.48 11.95 -15.35
CA PHE A 64 -2.19 11.10 -16.50
C PHE A 64 -2.84 11.67 -17.76
N ASP A 65 -2.17 11.50 -18.89
CA ASP A 65 -2.64 12.01 -20.17
C ASP A 65 -3.83 11.20 -20.72
N SER A 66 -4.13 11.36 -22.02
CA SER A 66 -5.34 10.81 -22.62
C SER A 66 -5.31 9.30 -22.89
N ASP A 67 -4.13 8.67 -22.90
CA ASP A 67 -4.00 7.25 -23.23
C ASP A 67 -3.62 6.45 -21.96
N PRO A 68 -4.30 5.32 -21.67
CA PRO A 68 -3.91 4.47 -20.54
C PRO A 68 -2.49 3.96 -20.71
N GLU A 69 -1.70 4.06 -19.65
CA GLU A 69 -0.34 3.56 -19.59
C GLU A 69 -0.30 2.30 -18.72
N THR A 70 0.55 1.34 -19.09
CA THR A 70 0.81 0.15 -18.27
C THR A 70 2.25 0.20 -17.78
N GLY A 71 2.43 -0.11 -16.50
CA GLY A 71 3.73 -0.13 -15.84
C GLY A 71 3.84 -1.23 -14.81
N ASP A 72 5.05 -1.36 -14.26
CA ASP A 72 5.36 -2.24 -13.14
C ASP A 72 5.54 -1.41 -11.87
N PHE A 73 5.24 -1.99 -10.71
CA PHE A 73 5.49 -1.34 -9.42
C PHE A 73 5.94 -2.32 -8.35
N ASN A 74 6.62 -1.78 -7.35
CA ASN A 74 6.82 -2.44 -6.08
C ASN A 74 6.49 -1.48 -4.95
N GLY A 75 5.91 -2.02 -3.89
CA GLY A 75 5.41 -1.24 -2.77
C GLY A 75 5.80 -1.84 -1.43
N VAL A 76 6.04 -0.98 -0.46
CA VAL A 76 6.15 -1.35 0.93
C VAL A 76 5.44 -0.31 1.80
N TRP A 77 4.73 -0.77 2.82
CA TRP A 77 4.36 0.11 3.91
C TRP A 77 4.51 -0.58 5.25
N THR A 78 4.66 0.21 6.30
CA THR A 78 4.74 -0.25 7.69
C THR A 78 3.73 0.46 8.58
N ARG A 79 3.02 -0.32 9.40
CA ARG A 79 2.07 0.14 10.42
C ARG A 79 2.42 -0.47 11.77
N SER A 80 2.07 0.22 12.86
CA SER A 80 2.06 -0.39 14.20
C SER A 80 0.64 -0.73 14.64
N ILE A 81 0.51 -1.83 15.36
CA ILE A 81 -0.72 -2.30 16.02
C ILE A 81 -0.47 -2.29 17.52
N THR A 82 -1.30 -1.56 18.26
CA THR A 82 -1.25 -1.46 19.73
C THR A 82 -2.66 -1.44 20.32
N GLY A 83 -2.77 -1.41 21.65
CA GLY A 83 -4.07 -1.30 22.32
C GLY A 83 -4.74 -2.66 22.51
N ASP A 84 -6.04 -2.71 22.26
CA ASP A 84 -6.88 -3.90 22.44
C ASP A 84 -6.87 -4.76 21.17
N PHE A 85 -6.27 -5.95 21.24
CA PHE A 85 -6.17 -6.90 20.14
C PHE A 85 -5.99 -8.34 20.67
N ASP A 86 -6.36 -9.32 19.85
CA ASP A 86 -6.08 -10.74 20.08
C ASP A 86 -5.34 -11.29 18.86
N PHE A 87 -4.01 -11.43 18.97
CA PHE A 87 -3.19 -11.84 17.83
C PHE A 87 -3.32 -13.34 17.56
N ASN A 88 -3.86 -13.68 16.40
CA ASN A 88 -4.02 -15.05 15.92
C ASN A 88 -2.98 -15.36 14.81
N PRO A 89 -1.81 -15.92 15.14
CA PRO A 89 -0.79 -16.27 14.15
C PRO A 89 -1.18 -17.42 13.23
N ASP A 90 -2.18 -18.22 13.62
CA ASP A 90 -2.67 -19.38 12.85
C ASP A 90 -3.78 -19.01 11.86
N ALA A 91 -4.18 -17.73 11.82
CA ALA A 91 -5.15 -17.25 10.85
C ALA A 91 -4.64 -17.44 9.41
N THR A 92 -5.58 -17.70 8.51
CA THR A 92 -5.29 -17.79 7.06
C THR A 92 -5.48 -16.44 6.42
N MET A 93 -4.60 -16.08 5.48
CA MET A 93 -4.71 -14.83 4.73
C MET A 93 -6.07 -14.73 4.00
N PRO A 94 -6.89 -13.68 4.25
CA PRO A 94 -8.19 -13.51 3.62
C PRO A 94 -8.08 -13.32 2.11
N ALA A 95 -8.94 -14.01 1.34
CA ALA A 95 -9.04 -13.99 -0.13
C ALA A 95 -9.04 -12.58 -0.76
N SER A 96 -9.60 -11.60 -0.05
CA SER A 96 -9.70 -10.21 -0.50
C SER A 96 -8.36 -9.48 -0.49
N GLY A 97 -7.40 -9.91 0.34
CA GLY A 97 -6.13 -9.23 0.56
C GLY A 97 -6.27 -7.80 1.10
N SER A 98 -7.45 -7.45 1.59
CA SER A 98 -7.75 -6.13 2.15
C SER A 98 -7.09 -5.99 3.51
N TRP A 99 -6.76 -4.75 3.87
CA TRP A 99 -6.21 -4.46 5.19
C TRP A 99 -7.21 -4.75 6.30
N ASP A 100 -8.48 -4.43 6.09
CA ASP A 100 -9.51 -4.58 7.11
C ASP A 100 -9.80 -6.06 7.40
N ASP A 101 -9.87 -6.90 6.36
CA ASP A 101 -10.04 -8.35 6.56
C ASP A 101 -8.80 -8.98 7.20
N PHE A 102 -7.60 -8.48 6.85
CA PHE A 102 -6.36 -8.89 7.51
C PHE A 102 -6.39 -8.57 9.01
N ILE A 103 -6.79 -7.35 9.38
CA ILE A 103 -6.93 -6.97 10.80
C ILE A 103 -7.98 -7.82 11.50
N ALA A 104 -9.16 -7.99 10.90
CA ALA A 104 -10.23 -8.82 11.47
C ALA A 104 -9.79 -10.28 11.69
N SER A 105 -8.93 -10.82 10.82
CA SER A 105 -8.50 -12.22 10.92
C SER A 105 -7.33 -12.42 11.89
N PHE A 106 -6.33 -11.54 11.86
CA PHE A 106 -5.08 -11.72 12.59
C PHE A 106 -5.01 -10.98 13.92
N PHE A 107 -5.75 -9.88 14.10
CA PHE A 107 -5.63 -9.02 15.29
C PHE A 107 -6.94 -8.73 16.00
N ALA A 108 -8.07 -8.94 15.33
CA ALA A 108 -9.40 -8.73 15.89
C ALA A 108 -10.37 -9.90 15.65
N PRO A 109 -9.96 -11.18 15.85
CA PRO A 109 -10.78 -12.34 15.55
C PRO A 109 -12.08 -12.41 16.36
N ASN A 110 -12.17 -11.72 17.51
CA ASN A 110 -13.36 -11.67 18.35
C ASN A 110 -14.02 -10.28 18.36
N GLY A 111 -13.66 -9.40 17.43
CA GLY A 111 -14.24 -8.05 17.30
C GLY A 111 -13.52 -6.97 18.12
N GLU A 112 -12.25 -7.21 18.48
CA GLU A 112 -11.37 -6.21 19.07
C GLU A 112 -11.20 -4.99 18.14
N SER A 113 -10.74 -3.87 18.70
CA SER A 113 -10.51 -2.63 17.93
C SER A 113 -9.09 -2.12 18.14
N PRO A 114 -8.09 -2.77 17.50
CA PRO A 114 -6.70 -2.36 17.63
C PRO A 114 -6.49 -0.91 17.22
N THR A 115 -5.58 -0.23 17.92
CA THR A 115 -5.05 1.05 17.45
C THR A 115 -4.03 0.79 16.35
N VAL A 116 -4.33 1.27 15.15
CA VAL A 116 -3.45 1.22 13.99
C VAL A 116 -2.78 2.58 13.80
N THR A 117 -1.47 2.61 13.56
CA THR A 117 -0.74 3.84 13.24
C THR A 117 0.16 3.62 12.05
N ASP A 118 -0.04 4.39 10.98
CA ASP A 118 0.87 4.46 9.83
C ASP A 118 2.26 4.95 10.27
N LYS A 119 3.31 4.24 9.82
CA LYS A 119 4.71 4.59 10.13
C LYS A 119 5.44 5.09 8.91
N SER A 120 5.31 4.39 7.80
CA SER A 120 5.96 4.74 6.54
C SER A 120 5.34 4.00 5.37
N TYR A 121 5.58 4.52 4.17
CA TYR A 121 5.36 3.80 2.92
C TYR A 121 6.34 4.26 1.85
N GLU A 122 6.54 3.43 0.84
CA GLU A 122 7.18 3.77 -0.42
C GLU A 122 6.67 2.84 -1.51
N PHE A 123 6.29 3.45 -2.62
CA PHE A 123 5.90 2.79 -3.84
C PHE A 123 6.70 3.39 -4.97
N ASP A 124 7.36 2.52 -5.73
CA ASP A 124 8.11 2.87 -6.92
C ASP A 124 7.37 2.34 -8.14
N TYR A 125 7.06 3.24 -9.07
CA TYR A 125 6.28 2.96 -10.26
C TYR A 125 7.13 3.20 -11.51
N TYR A 126 7.07 2.27 -12.45
CA TYR A 126 7.88 2.27 -13.66
C TYR A 126 6.96 2.13 -14.88
N VAL A 127 6.91 3.16 -15.72
CA VAL A 127 6.34 3.12 -17.06
C VAL A 127 7.48 3.34 -18.06
N CYS A 128 7.31 2.97 -19.32
CA CYS A 128 8.34 3.13 -20.35
C CYS A 128 8.89 4.58 -20.40
N GLY A 129 10.04 4.81 -19.77
CA GLY A 129 10.75 6.11 -19.73
C GLY A 129 10.39 7.00 -18.56
N TYR A 130 9.51 6.55 -17.67
CA TYR A 130 9.07 7.30 -16.50
C TYR A 130 9.22 6.44 -15.25
N HIS A 131 9.92 6.99 -14.27
CA HIS A 131 9.91 6.47 -12.90
C HIS A 131 9.45 7.58 -11.97
N TRP A 132 8.52 7.24 -11.08
CA TRP A 132 8.15 8.12 -9.98
C TRP A 132 7.98 7.30 -8.70
N ARG A 133 8.11 8.01 -7.58
CA ARG A 133 8.02 7.44 -6.25
C ARG A 133 7.01 8.19 -5.41
N ASP A 134 6.12 7.43 -4.76
CA ASP A 134 5.20 7.92 -3.74
C ASP A 134 5.66 7.37 -2.38
N ALA A 135 6.14 8.24 -1.48
CA ALA A 135 6.75 7.79 -0.23
C ALA A 135 6.51 8.73 0.95
N ALA A 136 6.52 8.17 2.16
CA ALA A 136 6.52 8.95 3.40
C ALA A 136 7.39 8.30 4.49
N TYR A 137 8.33 9.07 5.04
CA TYR A 137 9.29 8.61 6.06
C TYR A 137 9.70 9.73 7.04
N PRO A 138 9.21 9.73 8.30
CA PRO A 138 8.06 8.98 8.80
C PRO A 138 6.76 9.61 8.29
N TYR A 139 5.70 8.81 8.17
CA TYR A 139 4.35 9.32 7.90
C TYR A 139 3.91 10.30 9.01
N PRO A 140 3.26 11.44 8.68
CA PRO A 140 2.75 11.86 7.37
C PRO A 140 3.71 12.74 6.55
N ASN A 141 5.01 12.76 6.85
CA ASN A 141 5.96 13.55 6.08
C ASN A 141 6.23 12.89 4.72
N ILE A 142 5.56 13.40 3.69
CA ILE A 142 5.67 12.93 2.31
C ILE A 142 7.04 13.33 1.76
N VAL A 143 7.67 12.39 1.07
CA VAL A 143 8.94 12.56 0.35
C VAL A 143 8.63 12.62 -1.12
N ASP A 144 8.39 13.84 -1.61
CA ASP A 144 8.23 14.10 -3.04
C ASP A 144 9.60 13.97 -3.71
N SER A 145 9.90 12.79 -4.22
CA SER A 145 10.99 12.63 -5.19
C SER A 145 10.39 11.84 -6.34
N GLY A 146 10.03 12.51 -7.41
CA GLY A 146 11.04 12.88 -8.38
C GLY A 146 10.71 12.09 -9.62
N PHE A 147 10.11 12.78 -10.57
CA PHE A 147 10.00 12.34 -11.95
C PHE A 147 11.43 12.11 -12.47
N ILE A 148 11.81 10.85 -12.67
CA ILE A 148 13.00 10.52 -13.46
C ILE A 148 12.50 10.25 -14.86
N GLY A 149 12.49 11.30 -15.68
CA GLY A 149 12.26 11.20 -17.12
C GLY A 149 13.52 10.68 -17.80
N ASP A 150 13.40 9.54 -18.48
CA ASP A 150 13.51 9.42 -19.95
C ASP A 150 13.78 7.96 -20.37
N CYS A 151 13.10 7.55 -21.45
CA CYS A 151 13.61 6.56 -22.42
C CYS A 151 14.60 7.22 -23.36
#